data_AF-A0A165SR27-F1
#
_entry.id   AF-A0A165SR27-F1
#
_cell.length_a   1.000
_cell.length_b   1.000
_cell.length_c   1.000
_cell.angle_alpha   90.00
_cell.angle_beta   90.00
_cell.angle_gamma   90.00
#
_symmetry.space_group_name_H-M   'P 1'
#
loop_
_entity.id
_entity.type
_entity.pdbx_description
1 polymer ?
#
loop_
_entity_poly.entity_id
_entity_poly.type
_entity_poly.pdbx_seq_one_letter_code
_entity_poly.pdbx_strand_id
1 'polypeptide(L)'
;MSSAASSLCAAIQEVVDTLARRDFEEPAAAYALVGLVPIDGSAAVCAAWEWEYSTLCLELLPASLILELRRRLPSLPWALAKVPPSTEEVPPLTEELPLIEEAVEVVAPVTTCMAKGKGKAKAIEESHLML
;
A
#
# COMPACT_ATOMS: atom_id res chain seq x y z
N MET A 1 5.71 -6.73 -13.57
CA MET A 1 4.35 -6.74 -13.00
C MET A 1 3.49 -7.58 -13.93
N SER A 2 2.78 -8.54 -13.34
CA SER A 2 2.36 -9.81 -13.96
C SER A 2 1.22 -9.66 -14.97
N SER A 3 1.36 -10.28 -16.14
CA SER A 3 0.33 -10.32 -17.21
C SER A 3 -1.04 -10.85 -16.73
N ALA A 4 -1.07 -11.58 -15.61
CA ALA A 4 -2.30 -12.12 -15.02
C ALA A 4 -3.10 -11.06 -14.22
N ALA A 5 -2.41 -10.16 -13.51
CA ALA A 5 -3.04 -9.05 -12.78
C ALA A 5 -3.76 -8.08 -13.74
N SER A 6 -3.12 -7.79 -14.88
CA SER A 6 -3.75 -7.05 -15.97
C SER A 6 -4.94 -7.78 -16.58
N SER A 7 -4.91 -9.12 -16.60
CA SER A 7 -6.01 -9.94 -17.13
C SER A 7 -7.25 -9.92 -16.22
N LEU A 8 -7.07 -9.95 -14.89
CA LEU A 8 -8.19 -9.92 -13.96
C LEU A 8 -8.90 -8.55 -13.96
N CYS A 9 -8.13 -7.48 -13.87
CA CYS A 9 -8.69 -6.13 -13.95
C CYS A 9 -9.43 -5.90 -15.27
N ALA A 10 -8.86 -6.34 -16.40
CA ALA A 10 -9.54 -6.25 -17.69
C ALA A 10 -10.87 -7.04 -17.73
N ALA A 11 -10.90 -8.26 -17.19
CA ALA A 11 -12.12 -9.05 -17.15
C ALA A 11 -13.22 -8.42 -16.27
N ILE A 12 -12.86 -7.87 -15.11
CA ILE A 12 -13.82 -7.17 -14.25
C ILE A 12 -14.33 -5.89 -14.95
N GLN A 13 -13.44 -5.13 -15.57
CA GLN A 13 -13.79 -3.95 -16.35
C GLN A 13 -14.74 -4.27 -17.50
N GLU A 14 -14.54 -5.39 -18.20
CA GLU A 14 -15.45 -5.83 -19.26
C GLU A 14 -16.87 -6.10 -18.74
N VAL A 15 -17.00 -6.72 -17.56
CA VAL A 15 -18.31 -6.94 -16.93
C VAL A 15 -18.95 -5.61 -16.50
N VAL A 16 -18.15 -4.66 -15.98
CA VAL A 16 -18.62 -3.31 -15.63
C VAL A 16 -19.13 -2.57 -16.86
N ASP A 17 -18.34 -2.62 -17.93
CA ASP A 17 -18.65 -1.95 -19.19
C ASP A 17 -19.91 -2.50 -19.85
N THR A 18 -20.07 -3.83 -19.88
CA THR A 18 -21.28 -4.48 -20.42
C THR A 18 -22.52 -4.15 -19.60
N LEU A 19 -22.39 -4.06 -18.27
CA LEU A 19 -23.45 -3.58 -17.39
C LEU A 19 -23.80 -2.11 -17.66
N ALA A 20 -22.78 -1.25 -17.84
CA ALA A 20 -22.98 0.17 -18.15
C ALA A 20 -23.70 0.39 -19.49
N ARG A 21 -23.42 -0.48 -20.48
CA ARG A 21 -24.09 -0.52 -21.77
C ARG A 21 -25.50 -1.15 -21.72
N ARG A 22 -25.90 -1.74 -20.58
CA ARG A 22 -27.12 -2.54 -20.40
C ARG A 22 -27.23 -3.74 -21.33
N ASP A 23 -26.08 -4.24 -21.80
CA ASP A 23 -26.00 -5.51 -22.51
C ASP A 23 -26.10 -6.69 -21.54
N PHE A 24 -26.03 -6.42 -20.24
CA PHE A 24 -25.98 -7.42 -19.17
C PHE A 24 -26.82 -7.01 -17.96
N GLU A 25 -27.51 -7.99 -17.36
CA GLU A 25 -28.30 -7.81 -16.14
C GLU A 25 -27.42 -8.05 -14.90
N GLU A 26 -27.70 -7.36 -13.78
CA GLU A 26 -26.94 -7.50 -12.53
C GLU A 26 -26.80 -8.95 -12.01
N PRO A 27 -27.84 -9.81 -12.06
CA PRO A 27 -27.70 -11.20 -11.67
C PRO A 27 -26.67 -11.95 -12.51
N ALA A 28 -26.64 -11.68 -13.83
CA ALA A 28 -25.71 -12.29 -14.76
C ALA A 28 -24.29 -11.76 -14.54
N ALA A 29 -24.14 -10.45 -14.26
CA ALA A 29 -22.88 -9.82 -13.85
C ALA A 29 -22.27 -10.53 -12.64
N ALA A 30 -23.07 -10.75 -11.61
CA ALA A 30 -22.62 -11.44 -10.42
C ALA A 30 -22.24 -12.92 -10.69
N TYR A 31 -22.89 -13.62 -11.63
CA TYR A 31 -22.47 -14.97 -12.02
C TYR A 31 -21.14 -14.98 -12.78
N ALA A 32 -20.97 -14.07 -13.74
CA ALA A 32 -19.73 -13.95 -14.50
C ALA A 32 -18.55 -13.64 -13.58
N LEU A 33 -18.73 -12.72 -12.63
CA LEU A 33 -17.71 -12.34 -11.65
C LEU A 33 -17.34 -13.51 -10.71
N VAL A 34 -18.32 -14.28 -10.23
CA VAL A 34 -18.06 -15.49 -9.44
C VAL A 34 -17.20 -16.50 -10.21
N GLY A 35 -17.40 -16.62 -11.52
CA GLY A 35 -16.62 -17.51 -12.39
C GLY A 35 -15.17 -17.08 -12.60
N LEU A 36 -14.79 -15.87 -12.21
CA LEU A 36 -13.40 -15.42 -12.30
C LEU A 36 -12.54 -15.98 -11.16
N VAL A 37 -13.15 -16.46 -10.07
CA VAL A 37 -12.42 -16.99 -8.91
C VAL A 37 -11.71 -18.31 -9.29
N PRO A 38 -10.37 -18.37 -9.21
CA PRO A 38 -9.62 -19.57 -9.55
C PRO A 38 -9.95 -20.64 -8.51
N ILE A 39 -10.35 -21.81 -9.01
CA ILE A 39 -10.71 -22.96 -8.19
C ILE A 39 -9.47 -23.80 -7.85
N ASP A 40 -8.43 -23.68 -8.67
CA ASP A 40 -7.22 -24.50 -8.58
C ASP A 40 -5.98 -23.63 -8.37
N GLY A 41 -5.19 -23.92 -7.33
CA GLY A 41 -3.98 -23.21 -7.01
C GLY A 41 -3.40 -23.62 -5.67
N SER A 42 -2.16 -23.20 -5.38
CA SER A 42 -1.64 -23.29 -4.02
C SER A 42 -2.39 -22.30 -3.12
N ALA A 43 -2.57 -22.64 -1.84
CA ALA A 43 -3.35 -21.81 -0.91
C ALA A 43 -2.84 -20.35 -0.84
N ALA A 44 -1.52 -20.14 -0.97
CA ALA A 44 -0.92 -18.80 -1.00
C ALA A 44 -1.28 -18.02 -2.28
N VAL A 45 -1.26 -18.68 -3.44
CA VAL A 45 -1.67 -18.06 -4.72
C VAL A 45 -3.16 -17.77 -4.72
N CYS A 46 -3.98 -18.67 -4.19
CA CYS A 46 -5.41 -18.45 -3.97
C CYS A 46 -5.65 -17.23 -3.07
N ALA A 47 -4.99 -17.16 -1.90
CA ALA A 47 -5.19 -16.04 -0.97
C ALA A 47 -4.78 -14.68 -1.56
N ALA A 48 -3.64 -14.63 -2.27
CA ALA A 48 -3.21 -13.40 -2.94
C ALA A 48 -4.20 -12.97 -4.04
N TRP A 49 -4.69 -13.94 -4.82
CA TRP A 49 -5.67 -13.68 -5.88
C TRP A 49 -7.03 -13.26 -5.32
N GLU A 50 -7.53 -13.95 -4.28
CA GLU A 50 -8.80 -13.64 -3.62
C GLU A 50 -8.80 -12.23 -3.04
N TRP A 51 -7.64 -11.80 -2.53
CA TRP A 51 -7.45 -10.43 -2.10
C TRP A 51 -7.52 -9.45 -3.27
N GLU A 52 -6.75 -9.66 -4.33
CA GLU A 52 -6.73 -8.78 -5.51
C GLU A 52 -8.12 -8.68 -6.17
N TYR A 53 -8.83 -9.79 -6.32
CA TYR A 53 -10.21 -9.83 -6.79
C TYR A 53 -11.16 -9.02 -5.90
N SER A 54 -11.07 -9.20 -4.58
CA SER A 54 -11.93 -8.50 -3.62
C SER A 54 -11.70 -6.99 -3.67
N THR A 55 -10.44 -6.56 -3.78
CA THR A 55 -10.06 -5.14 -3.89
C THR A 55 -10.58 -4.52 -5.17
N LEU A 56 -10.36 -5.17 -6.32
CA LEU A 56 -10.83 -4.69 -7.62
C LEU A 56 -12.35 -4.63 -7.69
N CYS A 57 -13.04 -5.62 -7.13
CA CYS A 57 -14.50 -5.59 -7.02
C CYS A 57 -14.94 -4.33 -6.28
N LEU A 58 -14.40 -4.07 -5.07
CA LEU A 58 -14.80 -2.93 -4.25
C LEU A 58 -14.49 -1.57 -4.89
N GLU A 59 -13.47 -1.50 -5.74
CA GLU A 59 -13.09 -0.27 -6.44
C GLU A 59 -13.98 0.00 -7.66
N LEU A 60 -14.35 -1.05 -8.41
CA LEU A 60 -14.94 -0.91 -9.74
C LEU A 60 -16.44 -1.16 -9.79
N LEU A 61 -16.99 -1.94 -8.85
CA LEU A 61 -18.38 -2.40 -8.92
C LEU A 61 -19.32 -1.50 -8.10
N PRO A 62 -20.58 -1.34 -8.56
CA PRO A 62 -21.62 -0.70 -7.76
C PRO A 62 -21.94 -1.50 -6.49
N ALA A 63 -22.42 -0.80 -5.46
CA ALA A 63 -22.67 -1.38 -4.14
C ALA A 63 -23.70 -2.54 -4.16
N SER A 64 -24.68 -2.50 -5.07
CA SER A 64 -25.67 -3.58 -5.28
C SER A 64 -24.99 -4.90 -5.62
N LEU A 65 -24.07 -4.89 -6.59
CA LEU A 65 -23.31 -6.06 -7.00
C LEU A 65 -22.33 -6.53 -5.91
N ILE A 66 -21.70 -5.60 -5.19
CA ILE A 66 -20.85 -5.95 -4.04
C ILE A 66 -21.61 -6.73 -2.97
N LEU A 67 -22.84 -6.32 -2.65
CA LEU A 67 -23.66 -7.03 -1.67
C LEU A 67 -24.02 -8.44 -2.14
N GLU A 68 -24.32 -8.60 -3.42
CA GLU A 68 -24.65 -9.92 -3.98
C GLU A 68 -23.41 -10.83 -4.02
N LEU A 69 -22.25 -10.30 -4.42
CA LEU A 69 -20.99 -11.04 -4.41
C LEU A 69 -20.59 -11.48 -3.00
N ARG A 70 -20.75 -10.60 -2.00
CA ARG A 70 -20.52 -10.96 -0.59
C ARG A 70 -21.40 -12.11 -0.10
N ARG A 71 -22.65 -12.18 -0.60
CA ARG A 71 -23.57 -13.27 -0.27
C ARG A 71 -23.12 -14.59 -0.92
N ARG A 72 -22.62 -14.54 -2.15
CA ARG A 72 -22.21 -15.72 -2.93
C ARG A 72 -20.83 -16.24 -2.58
N LEU A 73 -19.93 -15.35 -2.18
CA LEU A 73 -18.53 -15.64 -1.86
C LEU A 73 -18.20 -15.17 -0.44
N PRO A 74 -18.82 -15.76 0.60
CA PRO A 74 -18.66 -15.29 1.97
C PRO A 74 -17.25 -15.53 2.53
N SER A 75 -16.47 -16.44 1.93
CA SER A 75 -15.10 -16.77 2.34
C SER A 75 -14.06 -15.74 1.90
N LEU A 76 -14.39 -14.87 0.94
CA LEU A 76 -13.45 -13.88 0.44
C LEU A 76 -13.12 -12.81 1.50
N PRO A 77 -11.91 -12.22 1.44
CA PRO A 77 -11.42 -11.26 2.43
C PRO A 77 -12.02 -9.84 2.27
N TRP A 78 -13.35 -9.72 2.14
CA TRP A 78 -14.06 -8.46 1.88
C TRP A 78 -13.75 -7.33 2.87
N ALA A 79 -13.49 -7.67 4.13
CA ALA A 79 -13.13 -6.72 5.18
C ALA A 79 -11.64 -6.32 5.15
N LEU A 80 -10.78 -7.21 4.64
CA LEU A 80 -9.33 -7.04 4.60
C LEU A 80 -8.82 -6.51 3.24
N ALA A 81 -9.66 -6.51 2.20
CA ALA A 81 -9.36 -6.02 0.85
C ALA A 81 -8.85 -4.57 0.78
N LYS A 82 -8.92 -3.77 1.86
CA LYS A 82 -8.31 -2.43 1.91
C LYS A 82 -6.82 -2.45 2.27
N VAL A 83 -6.33 -3.54 2.85
CA VAL A 83 -4.94 -3.69 3.30
C VAL A 83 -4.33 -4.86 2.56
N PRO A 84 -3.37 -4.65 1.65
CA PRO A 84 -2.71 -5.76 0.96
C PRO A 84 -2.15 -6.73 1.99
N PRO A 85 -2.29 -8.05 1.79
CA PRO A 85 -1.50 -8.98 2.57
C PRO A 85 -0.06 -8.58 2.29
N SER A 86 0.66 -8.11 3.31
CA SER A 86 2.09 -7.94 3.18
C SER A 86 2.63 -9.28 2.73
N THR A 87 3.06 -9.36 1.47
CA THR A 87 4.00 -10.36 0.99
C THR A 87 5.31 -10.06 1.71
N GLU A 88 5.33 -10.28 3.02
CA GLU A 88 6.53 -10.31 3.85
C GLU A 88 7.26 -11.61 3.52
N GLU A 89 7.74 -11.71 2.27
CA GLU A 89 8.88 -12.53 1.98
C GLU A 89 10.12 -11.67 2.23
N VAL A 90 10.98 -12.21 3.10
CA VAL A 90 12.34 -11.77 3.43
C VAL A 90 12.42 -10.73 4.58
N PRO A 91 12.80 -11.15 5.80
CA PRO A 91 13.33 -10.18 6.76
C PRO A 91 14.59 -9.58 6.12
N PRO A 92 14.89 -8.28 6.30
CA PRO A 92 16.24 -7.78 6.09
C PRO A 92 17.13 -8.39 7.18
N LEU A 93 17.48 -9.68 7.03
CA LEU A 93 18.57 -10.31 7.74
C LEU A 93 19.85 -9.96 6.98
N THR A 94 20.30 -8.74 7.18
CA THR A 94 21.73 -8.45 7.22
C THR A 94 21.88 -7.43 8.33
N GLU A 95 22.06 -7.99 9.53
CA GLU A 95 22.96 -7.40 10.53
C GLU A 95 24.11 -6.66 9.83
N GLU A 96 24.12 -5.34 9.89
CA GLU A 96 25.30 -4.53 10.19
C GLU A 96 24.81 -3.22 10.83
N LEU A 97 24.45 -3.32 12.11
CA LEU A 97 24.76 -2.25 13.06
C LEU A 97 26.31 -2.15 13.14
N PRO A 98 26.91 -1.05 13.58
CA PRO A 98 26.62 0.37 13.40
C PRO A 98 27.73 1.04 12.57
N LEU A 99 27.51 2.28 12.12
CA LEU A 99 28.54 3.14 11.54
C LEU A 99 29.65 3.40 12.59
N ILE A 100 30.60 2.47 12.72
CA ILE A 100 31.79 2.61 13.58
C ILE A 100 32.88 3.34 12.79
N GLU A 101 33.44 4.32 13.49
CA GLU A 101 34.59 5.15 13.15
C GLU A 101 35.74 4.38 12.50
N GLU A 102 36.28 4.89 11.39
CA GLU A 102 37.72 5.19 11.27
C GLU A 102 38.04 5.78 9.89
N ALA A 103 38.56 7.02 9.89
CA ALA A 103 39.70 7.50 9.07
C ALA A 103 39.69 9.03 9.00
N VAL A 104 40.01 9.69 10.11
CA VAL A 104 40.64 11.01 10.05
C VAL A 104 41.98 10.91 10.78
N GLU A 105 42.97 10.43 10.05
CA GLU A 105 44.38 10.62 10.38
C GLU A 105 44.79 12.01 9.91
N VAL A 106 44.76 13.01 10.81
CA VAL A 106 45.67 14.16 10.71
C VAL A 106 46.07 14.61 12.13
N VAL A 107 47.25 14.13 12.52
CA VAL A 107 48.33 14.84 13.23
C VAL A 107 47.93 15.85 14.32
N ALA A 108 48.29 15.48 15.55
CA ALA A 108 48.25 16.23 16.80
C ALA A 108 49.24 17.43 16.85
N PRO A 109 49.52 18.04 18.02
CA PRO A 109 48.66 18.73 18.99
C PRO A 109 49.20 20.16 19.31
N VAL A 110 48.62 20.81 20.35
CA VAL A 110 49.25 21.80 21.26
C VAL A 110 48.99 23.32 21.02
N THR A 111 48.00 23.78 21.80
CA THR A 111 47.96 24.95 22.72
C THR A 111 47.97 26.42 22.27
N THR A 112 47.19 27.19 23.06
CA THR A 112 47.31 28.62 23.44
C THR A 112 46.85 29.64 22.37
N CYS A 113 46.14 30.74 22.64
CA CYS A 113 45.84 31.51 23.85
C CYS A 113 44.47 32.23 23.73
N MET A 114 44.01 32.79 24.85
CA MET A 114 42.86 33.68 25.05
C MET A 114 42.86 34.96 24.17
N ALA A 115 41.66 35.50 23.86
CA ALA A 115 41.18 36.82 24.33
C ALA A 115 40.19 37.54 23.38
N LYS A 116 39.01 37.84 23.93
CA LYS A 116 38.32 39.15 23.96
C LYS A 116 38.00 39.89 22.64
N GLY A 117 36.72 39.94 22.31
CA GLY A 117 36.08 41.03 21.54
C GLY A 117 34.55 40.92 21.65
N LYS A 118 33.89 41.55 22.62
CA LYS A 118 33.28 42.90 22.54
C LYS A 118 32.49 43.14 21.24
N GLY A 119 31.18 42.89 21.27
CA GLY A 119 30.24 43.35 20.26
C GLY A 119 28.80 43.32 20.78
N LYS A 120 28.24 44.50 21.05
CA LYS A 120 26.85 44.76 21.47
C LYS A 120 25.91 44.73 20.26
N ALA A 121 24.67 44.24 20.46
CA ALA A 121 23.37 44.81 20.06
C ALA A 121 22.32 43.68 19.94
N LYS A 122 21.28 43.66 20.78
CA LYS A 122 19.88 44.14 20.55
C LYS A 122 19.19 43.41 19.38
N ALA A 123 17.97 42.91 19.46
CA ALA A 123 16.96 42.76 20.51
C ALA A 123 15.99 41.69 19.98
N ILE A 124 15.49 40.81 20.86
CA ILE A 124 14.43 39.86 20.52
C ILE A 124 13.12 40.58 20.85
N GLU A 125 12.30 40.83 19.82
CA GLU A 125 10.90 41.25 20.01
C GLU A 125 10.07 39.98 20.19
N GLU A 126 9.70 39.73 21.43
CA GLU A 126 8.65 38.79 21.81
C GLU A 126 7.31 39.52 21.68
N SER A 127 6.37 38.97 20.92
CA SER A 127 4.95 39.23 21.15
C SER A 127 4.25 37.90 21.27
N HIS A 128 4.12 37.52 22.53
CA HIS A 128 3.22 36.50 23.01
C HIS A 128 1.77 37.01 22.94
N LEU A 129 0.94 36.17 22.30
CA LEU A 129 -0.39 35.75 22.77
C LEU A 129 -1.60 36.71 22.76
N MET A 130 -2.69 36.10 22.28
CA MET A 130 -4.04 36.07 22.85
C MET A 130 -5.06 37.16 22.46
N LEU A 131 -6.16 36.60 21.92
CA LEU A 131 -7.54 37.08 21.72
C LEU A 131 -7.82 37.85 20.42
#